data_AF-A0A927LJS7-F1
#
_entry.id   AF-A0A927LJS7-F1
#
_cell.length_a   1.000
_cell.length_b   1.000
_cell.length_c   1.000
_cell.angle_alpha   90.00
_cell.angle_beta   90.00
_cell.angle_gamma   90.00
#
_symmetry.space_group_name_H-M   'P 1'
#
loop_
_entity.id
_entity.type
_entity.pdbx_description
1 polymer ?
#
loop_
_entity_poly.entity_id
_entity_poly.type
_entity_poly.pdbx_seq_one_letter_code
_entity_poly.pdbx_strand_id
1 'polypeptide(L)'
;MKSKTIKTALYLFLFACAIGNAQTFKLLVFNKTNGYRHSPAITSGITMIRDLGNTNGWTTDDSQDANIFTSSNLSQYKVIIFANTSGDGLFTSAQKLALENFIKSGGGFVGIHAATDTYRDRSWPWYNDLVGGIVQTSPNHTSNNTAGTMDVLTTNEITSHLGSTWSKNEEWYYWERNGGYLYNQNINLLQVRSTGSNSYDASRPTTWYKEYDGGRSFYTALGHNSSDYVSNSNFGKLIKNAILWTSNATTSTTTIPLGSIISIKGSNEKFISSENGTKSMTCNRDASGLWEKFTVVDAGGGKIALKGNNGKYVSSENGTKAMTCTRTFNTVSSIGSWEKFDWVNVSNEKFALKGSNGKYVSVDMLCNKITKTTTEEFSWNTTSNARLNDLETANFEDITVYPNPSSERISINAPVNSSIAILDVTGNIVLEKKNTTNILNTIDISSQKPGIYHVKVTNGDVVNYKKIIIK
;
A
#
# COMPACT_ATOMS: atom_id res chain seq x y z
N MET A 1 29.84 -70.74 6.29
CA MET A 1 28.64 -69.88 6.40
C MET A 1 29.02 -68.61 7.14
N LYS A 2 29.28 -67.50 6.41
CA LYS A 2 29.62 -66.20 7.01
C LYS A 2 28.40 -65.29 6.86
N SER A 3 27.78 -64.94 7.98
CA SER A 3 26.68 -63.98 8.08
C SER A 3 27.16 -62.58 7.67
N LYS A 4 26.53 -61.98 6.65
CA LYS A 4 26.75 -60.59 6.26
C LYS A 4 25.64 -59.74 6.88
N THR A 5 26.00 -58.95 7.89
CA THR A 5 25.15 -57.92 8.49
C THR A 5 24.99 -56.77 7.49
N ILE A 6 23.77 -56.55 6.98
CA ILE A 6 23.43 -55.39 6.14
C ILE A 6 23.17 -54.21 7.08
N LYS A 7 24.06 -53.20 7.06
CA LYS A 7 23.81 -51.90 7.70
C LYS A 7 23.02 -51.03 6.73
N THR A 8 21.73 -50.85 7.00
CA THR A 8 20.88 -49.89 6.27
C THR A 8 21.27 -48.48 6.69
N ALA A 9 21.95 -47.74 5.82
CA ALA A 9 22.22 -46.31 6.00
C ALA A 9 20.95 -45.52 5.66
N LEU A 10 20.32 -44.93 6.67
CA LEU A 10 19.18 -44.03 6.53
C LEU A 10 19.71 -42.67 6.04
N TYR A 11 19.58 -42.39 4.75
CA TYR A 11 19.86 -41.08 4.18
C TYR A 11 18.76 -40.10 4.59
N LEU A 12 19.04 -39.27 5.60
CA LEU A 12 18.20 -38.15 6.01
C LEU A 12 18.34 -37.02 4.96
N PHE A 13 17.45 -36.97 3.97
CA PHE A 13 17.34 -35.83 3.08
C PHE A 13 16.74 -34.65 3.86
N LEU A 14 17.61 -33.77 4.35
CA LEU A 14 17.24 -32.43 4.80
C LEU A 14 16.75 -31.63 3.59
N PHE A 15 15.45 -31.67 3.32
CA PHE A 15 14.79 -30.69 2.45
C PHE A 15 14.74 -29.36 3.23
N ALA A 16 15.76 -28.53 3.05
CA ALA A 16 15.69 -27.12 3.38
C ALA A 16 14.67 -26.48 2.41
N CYS A 17 13.40 -26.43 2.82
CA CYS A 17 12.39 -25.66 2.12
C CYS A 17 12.77 -24.18 2.29
N ALA A 18 13.34 -23.58 1.24
CA ALA A 18 13.63 -22.17 1.19
C ALA A 18 12.30 -21.41 1.38
N ILE A 19 12.23 -20.64 2.47
CA ILE A 19 11.12 -19.74 2.77
C ILE A 19 11.11 -18.68 1.66
N GLY A 20 10.20 -18.83 0.69
CA GLY A 20 9.93 -17.79 -0.29
C GLY A 20 9.32 -16.58 0.41
N ASN A 21 10.09 -15.50 0.53
CA ASN A 21 9.65 -14.21 1.05
C ASN A 21 8.39 -13.71 0.30
N ALA A 22 7.50 -13.01 1.02
CA ALA A 22 6.49 -12.13 0.42
C ALA A 22 7.13 -11.33 -0.71
N GLN A 23 6.48 -11.18 -1.88
CA GLN A 23 7.13 -10.71 -3.11
C GLN A 23 8.02 -9.46 -2.86
N THR A 24 9.31 -9.71 -2.64
CA THR A 24 10.31 -8.69 -2.45
C THR A 24 10.70 -8.21 -3.82
N PHE A 25 10.38 -6.96 -4.14
CA PHE A 25 11.01 -6.34 -5.31
C PHE A 25 12.37 -5.76 -4.92
N LYS A 26 13.22 -5.56 -5.93
CA LYS A 26 14.58 -5.07 -5.70
C LYS A 26 14.69 -3.62 -6.14
N LEU A 27 15.43 -2.84 -5.37
CA LEU A 27 15.77 -1.46 -5.68
C LEU A 27 17.24 -1.33 -6.03
N LEU A 28 17.53 -0.42 -6.95
CA LEU A 28 18.89 0.03 -7.20
C LEU A 28 19.02 1.50 -6.80
N VAL A 29 19.85 1.79 -5.79
CA VAL A 29 20.25 3.15 -5.43
C VAL A 29 21.55 3.49 -6.16
N PHE A 30 21.42 4.19 -7.28
CA PHE A 30 22.54 4.69 -8.04
C PHE A 30 23.01 6.04 -7.49
N ASN A 31 24.30 6.16 -7.18
CA ASN A 31 24.88 7.33 -6.53
C ASN A 31 26.23 7.77 -7.14
N LYS A 32 26.44 7.47 -8.42
CA LYS A 32 27.61 7.99 -9.17
C LYS A 32 27.49 9.50 -9.36
N THR A 33 28.62 10.18 -9.26
CA THR A 33 28.74 11.63 -9.48
C THR A 33 29.97 11.90 -10.34
N ASN A 34 29.82 12.66 -11.41
CA ASN A 34 30.93 13.34 -12.11
C ASN A 34 30.99 14.84 -11.72
N GLY A 35 29.99 15.34 -11.00
CA GLY A 35 29.95 16.67 -10.39
C GLY A 35 30.15 16.63 -8.87
N TYR A 36 29.51 17.56 -8.15
CA TYR A 36 29.63 17.65 -6.68
C TYR A 36 29.01 16.44 -5.98
N ARG A 37 29.73 15.87 -5.01
CA ARG A 37 29.30 14.67 -4.28
C ARG A 37 28.74 15.02 -2.90
N HIS A 38 27.45 14.76 -2.70
CA HIS A 38 26.74 14.94 -1.42
C HIS A 38 26.97 13.75 -0.47
N SER A 39 28.23 13.41 -0.16
CA SER A 39 28.60 12.16 0.55
C SER A 39 27.81 11.89 1.85
N PRO A 40 27.57 12.87 2.75
CA PRO A 40 26.78 12.62 3.96
C PRO A 40 25.33 12.25 3.65
N ALA A 41 24.67 12.97 2.74
CA ALA A 41 23.29 12.71 2.33
C ALA A 41 23.15 11.37 1.59
N ILE A 42 24.09 11.05 0.69
CA ILE A 42 24.14 9.76 -0.02
C ILE A 42 24.22 8.60 0.98
N THR A 43 25.16 8.68 1.93
CA THR A 43 25.37 7.63 2.93
C THR A 43 24.14 7.42 3.80
N SER A 44 23.57 8.49 4.34
CA SER A 44 22.36 8.41 5.17
C SER A 44 21.13 7.97 4.37
N GLY A 45 21.03 8.37 3.09
CA GLY A 45 19.93 7.99 2.21
C GLY A 45 19.93 6.51 1.85
N ILE A 46 21.08 5.94 1.53
CA ILE A 46 21.22 4.48 1.29
C ILE A 46 20.75 3.69 2.52
N THR A 47 21.20 4.10 3.72
CA THR A 47 20.78 3.46 4.98
C THR A 47 19.26 3.56 5.17
N MET A 48 18.69 4.76 5.06
CA MET A 48 17.24 4.97 5.22
C MET A 48 16.42 4.12 4.23
N ILE A 49 16.81 4.09 2.95
CA ILE A 49 16.09 3.32 1.91
C ILE A 49 16.16 1.81 2.18
N ARG A 50 17.32 1.33 2.64
CA ARG A 50 17.51 -0.07 3.05
C ARG A 50 16.65 -0.42 4.26
N ASP A 51 16.62 0.45 5.28
CA ASP A 51 15.82 0.24 6.50
C ASP A 51 14.31 0.26 6.22
N LEU A 52 13.86 1.15 5.33
CA LEU A 52 12.48 1.13 4.85
C LEU A 52 12.14 -0.19 4.16
N GLY A 53 13.08 -0.78 3.41
CA GLY A 53 12.88 -2.08 2.75
C GLY A 53 12.57 -3.23 3.71
N ASN A 54 13.22 -3.24 4.88
CA ASN A 54 13.01 -4.24 5.92
C ASN A 54 11.55 -4.33 6.41
N THR A 55 10.78 -3.24 6.27
CA THR A 55 9.39 -3.15 6.75
C THR A 55 8.36 -3.02 5.64
N ASN A 56 8.78 -2.81 4.39
CA ASN A 56 7.88 -2.50 3.27
C ASN A 56 8.06 -3.44 2.06
N GLY A 57 8.85 -4.51 2.17
CA GLY A 57 8.86 -5.59 1.19
C GLY A 57 9.73 -5.33 -0.03
N TRP A 58 10.90 -4.71 0.15
CA TRP A 58 11.92 -4.64 -0.90
C TRP A 58 13.33 -4.85 -0.35
N THR A 59 14.24 -5.26 -1.22
CA THR A 59 15.68 -5.26 -0.97
C THR A 59 16.36 -4.13 -1.74
N THR A 60 17.51 -3.66 -1.27
CA THR A 60 18.21 -2.50 -1.84
C THR A 60 19.65 -2.83 -2.14
N ASP A 61 20.02 -2.76 -3.41
CA ASP A 61 21.41 -2.64 -3.84
C ASP A 61 21.76 -1.15 -4.01
N ASP A 62 23.04 -0.81 -3.82
CA ASP A 62 23.56 0.51 -4.17
C ASP A 62 24.84 0.39 -4.99
N SER A 63 25.08 1.36 -5.87
CA SER A 63 26.28 1.36 -6.71
C SER A 63 26.66 2.75 -7.23
N GLN A 64 27.96 2.94 -7.43
CA GLN A 64 28.56 4.07 -8.17
C GLN A 64 29.09 3.65 -9.55
N ASP A 65 29.05 2.36 -9.87
CA ASP A 65 29.54 1.82 -11.13
C ASP A 65 28.43 1.87 -12.18
N ALA A 66 28.65 2.61 -13.27
CA ALA A 66 27.72 2.70 -14.39
C ALA A 66 27.67 1.41 -15.23
N ASN A 67 28.68 0.53 -15.13
CA ASN A 67 28.73 -0.73 -15.89
C ASN A 67 27.59 -1.69 -15.57
N ILE A 68 26.90 -1.49 -14.43
CA ILE A 68 25.73 -2.29 -14.06
C ILE A 68 24.48 -1.93 -14.89
N PHE A 69 24.49 -0.83 -15.66
CA PHE A 69 23.37 -0.39 -16.50
C PHE A 69 23.36 -1.18 -17.81
N THR A 70 23.03 -2.47 -17.70
CA THR A 70 22.73 -3.36 -18.82
C THR A 70 21.29 -3.84 -18.69
N SER A 71 20.59 -4.09 -19.80
CA SER A 71 19.18 -4.55 -19.74
C SER A 71 19.01 -5.82 -18.91
N SER A 72 19.96 -6.75 -19.00
CA SER A 72 19.97 -7.97 -18.18
C SER A 72 20.02 -7.65 -16.69
N ASN A 73 20.99 -6.84 -16.27
CA ASN A 73 21.12 -6.50 -14.86
C ASN A 73 19.96 -5.62 -14.36
N LEU A 74 19.48 -4.67 -15.16
CA LEU A 74 18.39 -3.78 -14.73
C LEU A 74 17.04 -4.51 -14.58
N SER A 75 16.82 -5.63 -15.27
CA SER A 75 15.56 -6.40 -15.23
C SER A 75 15.19 -6.96 -13.85
N GLN A 76 16.14 -7.06 -12.93
CA GLN A 76 15.90 -7.54 -11.57
C GLN A 76 15.28 -6.47 -10.65
N TYR A 77 15.41 -5.19 -11.02
CA TYR A 77 14.96 -4.08 -10.20
C TYR A 77 13.55 -3.65 -10.59
N LYS A 78 12.80 -3.08 -9.64
CA LYS A 78 11.50 -2.43 -9.92
C LYS A 78 11.59 -0.92 -9.89
N VAL A 79 12.46 -0.36 -9.05
CA VAL A 79 12.72 1.09 -9.02
C VAL A 79 14.22 1.33 -9.03
N ILE A 80 14.64 2.30 -9.86
CA ILE A 80 15.97 2.86 -9.84
C ILE A 80 15.89 4.24 -9.19
N ILE A 81 16.71 4.45 -8.16
CA ILE A 81 16.78 5.68 -7.39
C ILE A 81 18.10 6.37 -7.73
N PHE A 82 18.03 7.60 -8.22
CA PHE A 82 19.19 8.46 -8.40
C PHE A 82 19.34 9.32 -7.14
N ALA A 83 20.19 8.86 -6.23
CA ALA A 83 20.40 9.49 -4.93
C ALA A 83 21.54 10.51 -5.03
N ASN A 84 21.19 11.78 -5.23
CA ASN A 84 22.14 12.90 -5.33
C ASN A 84 23.23 12.70 -6.40
N THR A 85 22.87 12.08 -7.54
CA THR A 85 23.75 12.02 -8.71
C THR A 85 23.99 13.42 -9.26
N SER A 86 25.13 13.67 -9.90
CA SER A 86 25.51 15.01 -10.36
C SER A 86 26.53 14.97 -11.50
N GLY A 87 26.55 16.03 -12.29
CA GLY A 87 27.43 16.18 -13.46
C GLY A 87 26.98 15.41 -14.71
N ASP A 88 27.78 15.56 -15.77
CA ASP A 88 27.48 15.04 -17.11
C ASP A 88 28.39 13.84 -17.46
N GLY A 89 28.05 13.11 -18.53
CA GLY A 89 28.89 12.02 -19.04
C GLY A 89 28.98 10.79 -18.12
N LEU A 90 27.97 10.54 -17.28
CA LEU A 90 27.93 9.38 -16.37
C LEU A 90 27.79 8.04 -17.11
N PHE A 91 27.21 8.06 -18.32
CA PHE A 91 26.78 6.88 -19.07
C PHE A 91 27.22 6.96 -20.53
N THR A 92 27.63 5.81 -21.06
CA THR A 92 27.74 5.56 -22.49
C THR A 92 26.36 5.45 -23.15
N SER A 93 26.29 5.56 -24.48
CA SER A 93 25.02 5.43 -25.22
C SER A 93 24.28 4.10 -24.95
N ALA A 94 25.01 2.99 -24.77
CA ALA A 94 24.41 1.69 -24.46
C ALA A 94 23.77 1.67 -23.06
N GLN A 95 24.43 2.29 -22.07
CA GLN A 95 23.89 2.39 -20.71
C GLN A 95 22.70 3.36 -20.65
N LYS A 96 22.75 4.45 -21.42
CA LYS A 96 21.61 5.36 -21.60
C LYS A 96 20.39 4.59 -22.10
N LEU A 97 20.54 3.84 -23.18
CA LEU A 97 19.48 3.02 -23.77
C LEU A 97 18.96 1.94 -22.79
N ALA A 98 19.82 1.37 -21.95
CA ALA A 98 19.39 0.40 -20.95
C ALA A 98 18.43 1.02 -19.91
N LEU A 99 18.71 2.24 -19.44
CA LEU A 99 17.81 2.97 -18.55
C LEU A 99 16.50 3.36 -19.25
N GLU A 100 16.58 3.84 -20.49
CA GLU A 100 15.39 4.17 -21.29
C GLU A 100 14.45 2.97 -21.43
N ASN A 101 14.99 1.81 -21.80
CA ASN A 101 14.20 0.59 -21.94
C ASN A 101 13.63 0.09 -20.61
N PHE A 102 14.35 0.28 -19.51
CA PHE A 102 13.84 -0.04 -18.17
C PHE A 102 12.58 0.78 -17.85
N ILE A 103 12.60 2.09 -18.10
CA ILE A 103 11.43 2.96 -17.89
C ILE A 103 10.29 2.59 -18.85
N LYS A 104 10.59 2.40 -20.14
CA LYS A 104 9.61 1.94 -21.17
C LYS A 104 8.92 0.63 -20.83
N SER A 105 9.58 -0.23 -20.06
CA SER A 105 9.02 -1.52 -19.61
C SER A 105 8.22 -1.42 -18.31
N GLY A 106 7.89 -0.20 -17.86
CA GLY A 106 7.13 0.04 -16.63
C GLY A 106 8.00 0.14 -15.36
N GLY A 107 9.32 0.34 -15.51
CA GLY A 107 10.22 0.56 -14.38
C GLY A 107 9.97 1.90 -13.68
N GLY A 108 10.12 1.92 -12.36
CA GLY A 108 9.99 3.14 -11.55
C GLY A 108 11.28 3.94 -11.46
N PHE A 109 11.16 5.26 -11.39
CA PHE A 109 12.28 6.17 -11.19
C PHE A 109 12.03 7.14 -10.02
N VAL A 110 13.04 7.30 -9.17
CA VAL A 110 13.04 8.28 -8.07
C VAL A 110 14.32 9.11 -8.14
N GLY A 111 14.21 10.40 -8.41
CA GLY A 111 15.32 11.35 -8.34
C GLY A 111 15.31 12.14 -7.02
N ILE A 112 16.46 12.25 -6.37
CA ILE A 112 16.60 12.98 -5.10
C ILE A 112 17.64 14.10 -5.23
N HIS A 113 17.24 15.30 -4.85
CA HIS A 113 18.03 16.52 -4.74
C HIS A 113 18.84 16.80 -6.01
N ALA A 114 20.16 16.55 -5.98
CA ALA A 114 21.08 16.82 -7.08
C ALA A 114 20.80 16.02 -8.36
N ALA A 115 19.88 15.04 -8.37
CA ALA A 115 19.55 14.31 -9.60
C ALA A 115 19.23 15.22 -10.81
N THR A 116 18.66 16.42 -10.61
CA THR A 116 18.43 17.41 -11.69
C THR A 116 19.69 18.14 -12.18
N ASP A 117 20.81 18.02 -11.47
CA ASP A 117 22.15 18.44 -11.91
C ASP A 117 22.78 17.43 -12.87
N THR A 118 22.25 16.21 -12.95
CA THR A 118 22.80 15.20 -13.87
C THR A 118 22.38 15.52 -15.31
N TYR A 119 23.33 15.52 -16.26
CA TYR A 119 23.07 15.91 -17.66
C TYR A 119 22.49 17.33 -17.79
N ARG A 120 22.98 18.27 -16.97
CA ARG A 120 22.56 19.67 -16.98
C ARG A 120 22.93 20.35 -18.30
N ASP A 121 23.95 19.84 -19.00
CA ASP A 121 24.39 20.27 -20.33
C ASP A 121 23.41 19.91 -21.47
N ARG A 122 22.31 19.21 -21.16
CA ARG A 122 21.30 18.72 -22.12
C ARG A 122 21.85 17.72 -23.14
N SER A 123 22.98 17.07 -22.88
CA SER A 123 23.50 15.98 -23.71
C SER A 123 22.67 14.68 -23.57
N TRP A 124 21.63 14.69 -22.73
CA TRP A 124 20.62 13.63 -22.67
C TRP A 124 19.23 14.18 -22.31
N PRO A 125 18.53 14.85 -23.28
CA PRO A 125 17.26 15.50 -23.01
C PRO A 125 16.18 14.56 -22.46
N TRP A 126 16.17 13.31 -22.90
CA TRP A 126 15.26 12.28 -22.38
C TRP A 126 15.38 12.10 -20.86
N TYR A 127 16.61 12.15 -20.31
CA TYR A 127 16.82 12.07 -18.87
C TYR A 127 16.31 13.34 -18.17
N ASN A 128 16.55 14.52 -18.76
CA ASN A 128 16.08 15.78 -18.20
C ASN A 128 14.54 15.81 -18.09
N ASP A 129 13.85 15.25 -19.08
CA ASP A 129 12.40 15.08 -19.06
C ASP A 129 11.97 13.99 -18.06
N LEU A 130 12.67 12.84 -17.99
CA LEU A 130 12.40 11.80 -16.99
C LEU A 130 12.44 12.36 -15.57
N VAL A 131 13.54 13.02 -15.18
CA VAL A 131 13.66 13.66 -13.85
C VAL A 131 12.70 14.85 -13.72
N GLY A 132 12.40 15.52 -14.84
CA GLY A 132 11.41 16.59 -14.94
C GLY A 132 11.97 17.99 -14.75
N GLY A 133 13.28 18.17 -14.79
CA GLY A 133 13.87 19.49 -14.66
C GLY A 133 15.39 19.50 -14.82
N ILE A 134 15.91 20.70 -15.00
CA ILE A 134 17.33 21.01 -14.97
C ILE A 134 17.48 22.16 -13.97
N VAL A 135 18.27 21.95 -12.91
CA VAL A 135 18.56 23.03 -11.98
C VAL A 135 19.38 24.11 -12.72
N GLN A 136 18.98 25.37 -12.58
CA GLN A 136 19.67 26.46 -13.26
C GLN A 136 21.09 26.66 -12.73
N THR A 137 21.91 27.42 -13.45
CA THR A 137 23.25 27.83 -12.99
C THR A 137 23.26 29.28 -12.49
N SER A 138 24.25 29.63 -11.65
CA SER A 138 24.59 31.01 -11.30
C SER A 138 23.42 31.93 -10.88
N PRO A 139 22.76 31.71 -9.72
CA PRO A 139 22.98 30.63 -8.75
C PRO A 139 22.05 29.43 -9.00
N ASN A 140 22.50 28.24 -8.59
CA ASN A 140 21.72 26.99 -8.64
C ASN A 140 20.77 26.81 -7.45
N HIS A 141 21.11 27.38 -6.29
CA HIS A 141 20.31 27.28 -5.07
C HIS A 141 20.59 28.44 -4.10
N THR A 142 19.84 28.51 -2.98
CA THR A 142 20.13 29.44 -1.88
C THR A 142 21.54 29.26 -1.33
N SER A 143 22.17 30.34 -0.87
CA SER A 143 23.58 30.33 -0.42
C SER A 143 23.86 29.43 0.79
N ASN A 144 22.82 29.10 1.57
CA ASN A 144 22.88 28.20 2.71
C ASN A 144 21.62 27.34 2.76
N ASN A 145 21.64 26.33 3.64
CA ASN A 145 20.42 25.67 4.11
C ASN A 145 19.57 26.68 4.89
N THR A 146 18.46 27.11 4.30
CA THR A 146 17.61 28.17 4.86
C THR A 146 16.21 27.66 5.15
N ALA A 147 15.58 28.23 6.18
CA ALA A 147 14.22 27.88 6.54
C ALA A 147 13.27 28.26 5.41
N GLY A 148 12.50 27.29 4.92
CA GLY A 148 11.43 27.50 3.94
C GLY A 148 10.19 26.75 4.36
N THR A 149 9.04 27.26 3.92
CA THR A 149 7.74 26.61 4.10
C THR A 149 7.24 26.16 2.74
N MET A 150 6.96 24.87 2.60
CA MET A 150 6.33 24.31 1.42
C MET A 150 4.82 24.21 1.63
N ASP A 151 4.07 24.61 0.62
CA ASP A 151 2.65 24.32 0.50
C ASP A 151 2.47 22.94 -0.15
N VAL A 152 1.56 22.13 0.40
CA VAL A 152 1.15 20.84 -0.19
C VAL A 152 0.06 21.11 -1.22
N LEU A 153 0.39 20.97 -2.49
CA LEU A 153 -0.50 21.34 -3.60
C LEU A 153 -1.55 20.26 -3.90
N THR A 154 -1.20 19.00 -3.68
CA THR A 154 -2.07 17.85 -3.92
C THR A 154 -1.90 16.85 -2.79
N THR A 155 -3.01 16.39 -2.21
CA THR A 155 -3.03 15.26 -1.27
C THR A 155 -3.30 13.97 -2.02
N ASN A 156 -2.31 13.10 -2.11
CA ASN A 156 -2.42 11.77 -2.71
C ASN A 156 -1.63 10.74 -1.88
N GLU A 157 -1.49 9.50 -2.36
CA GLU A 157 -0.77 8.45 -1.65
C GLU A 157 0.69 8.82 -1.30
N ILE A 158 1.34 9.70 -2.08
CA ILE A 158 2.70 10.16 -1.84
C ILE A 158 2.76 11.17 -0.67
N THR A 159 1.79 12.10 -0.60
CA THR A 159 1.77 13.25 0.33
C THR A 159 0.75 13.15 1.46
N SER A 160 -0.02 12.06 1.54
CA SER A 160 -1.13 11.87 2.49
C SER A 160 -0.77 12.01 3.97
N HIS A 161 0.50 11.82 4.32
CA HIS A 161 1.00 11.98 5.69
C HIS A 161 1.36 13.43 6.06
N LEU A 162 1.36 14.34 5.09
CA LEU A 162 1.68 15.75 5.29
C LEU A 162 0.42 16.55 5.64
N GLY A 163 0.59 17.58 6.46
CA GLY A 163 -0.43 18.62 6.63
C GLY A 163 -0.50 19.53 5.39
N SER A 164 -1.27 20.63 5.46
CA SER A 164 -1.36 21.60 4.37
C SER A 164 -0.03 22.30 4.05
N THR A 165 0.89 22.35 5.02
CA THR A 165 2.22 22.92 4.85
C THR A 165 3.28 22.05 5.53
N TRP A 166 4.52 22.13 5.04
CA TRP A 166 5.69 21.52 5.67
C TRP A 166 6.89 22.46 5.62
N SER A 167 7.39 22.86 6.81
CA SER A 167 8.56 23.71 6.94
C SER A 167 9.81 22.92 7.30
N LYS A 168 10.94 23.27 6.67
CA LYS A 168 12.27 22.71 6.98
C LYS A 168 13.38 23.64 6.50
N ASN A 169 14.62 23.38 6.92
CA ASN A 169 15.80 23.98 6.31
C ASN A 169 16.23 23.17 5.09
N GLU A 170 16.52 23.84 3.98
CA GLU A 170 16.98 23.19 2.74
C GLU A 170 17.84 24.12 1.90
N GLU A 171 18.64 23.53 1.03
CA GLU A 171 19.29 24.18 -0.11
C GLU A 171 18.27 24.30 -1.26
N TRP A 172 17.56 25.43 -1.34
CA TRP A 172 16.41 25.55 -2.24
C TRP A 172 16.85 25.83 -3.68
N TYR A 173 16.69 24.84 -4.56
CA TYR A 173 17.06 24.92 -5.97
C TYR A 173 16.20 25.92 -6.74
N TYR A 174 16.82 26.55 -7.75
CA TYR A 174 16.16 27.47 -8.67
C TYR A 174 15.98 26.83 -10.06
N TRP A 175 14.99 27.32 -10.79
CA TRP A 175 14.58 26.77 -12.08
C TRP A 175 14.42 27.85 -13.16
N GLU A 176 14.39 27.42 -14.42
CA GLU A 176 13.91 28.22 -15.58
C GLU A 176 14.75 29.44 -15.99
N ARG A 177 15.89 29.72 -15.34
CA ARG A 177 16.89 30.72 -15.81
C ARG A 177 18.22 30.05 -16.11
N ASN A 178 19.15 30.76 -16.74
CA ASN A 178 20.56 30.34 -16.84
C ASN A 178 20.77 28.84 -17.18
N GLY A 179 20.05 28.37 -18.21
CA GLY A 179 20.08 26.97 -18.67
C GLY A 179 19.12 26.00 -17.96
N GLY A 180 18.49 26.43 -16.87
CA GLY A 180 17.51 25.67 -16.11
C GLY A 180 16.20 25.43 -16.85
N TYR A 181 15.43 24.48 -16.35
CA TYR A 181 14.25 23.94 -17.02
C TYR A 181 13.32 23.27 -16.03
N LEU A 182 12.01 23.38 -16.26
CA LEU A 182 11.00 22.54 -15.66
C LEU A 182 10.16 21.91 -16.77
N TYR A 183 9.94 20.61 -16.67
CA TYR A 183 9.07 19.91 -17.59
C TYR A 183 7.62 20.30 -17.33
N ASN A 184 6.92 20.75 -18.37
CA ASN A 184 5.58 21.32 -18.24
C ASN A 184 4.49 20.30 -17.89
N GLN A 185 4.74 18.99 -18.04
CA GLN A 185 3.79 17.93 -17.65
C GLN A 185 4.08 17.35 -16.27
N ASN A 186 4.96 17.98 -15.49
CA ASN A 186 5.12 17.62 -14.09
C ASN A 186 3.83 17.90 -13.29
N ILE A 187 3.41 16.95 -12.47
CA ILE A 187 2.35 17.17 -11.48
C ILE A 187 3.03 17.56 -10.16
N ASN A 188 2.94 18.85 -9.82
CA ASN A 188 3.60 19.40 -8.64
C ASN A 188 2.90 18.97 -7.34
N LEU A 189 3.67 18.42 -6.41
CA LEU A 189 3.22 17.97 -5.09
C LEU A 189 3.50 19.00 -4.00
N LEU A 190 4.72 19.52 -4.00
CA LEU A 190 5.20 20.50 -3.02
C LEU A 190 5.76 21.71 -3.74
N GLN A 191 5.47 22.89 -3.18
CA GLN A 191 5.97 24.17 -3.67
C GLN A 191 6.49 24.98 -2.49
N VAL A 192 7.76 25.37 -2.53
CA VAL A 192 8.31 26.27 -1.52
C VAL A 192 7.81 27.69 -1.79
N ARG A 193 7.42 28.39 -0.73
CA ARG A 193 7.13 29.83 -0.77
C ARG A 193 8.40 30.64 -1.07
N SER A 194 8.25 31.96 -1.22
CA SER A 194 9.38 32.85 -1.48
C SER A 194 10.52 32.64 -0.47
N THR A 195 11.74 32.42 -0.96
CA THR A 195 12.94 32.15 -0.14
C THR A 195 13.83 33.37 0.07
N GLY A 196 13.42 34.52 -0.48
CA GLY A 196 14.19 35.75 -0.54
C GLY A 196 13.48 36.80 -1.40
N SER A 197 14.20 37.86 -1.75
CA SER A 197 13.67 39.02 -2.47
C SER A 197 14.02 39.06 -3.97
N ASN A 198 14.94 38.22 -4.45
CA ASN A 198 15.26 38.20 -5.87
C ASN A 198 14.12 37.60 -6.67
N SER A 199 14.01 37.92 -7.95
CA SER A 199 12.93 37.38 -8.76
C SER A 199 13.00 35.86 -8.99
N TYR A 200 14.17 35.23 -8.80
CA TYR A 200 14.32 33.77 -8.77
C TYR A 200 14.03 33.16 -7.37
N ASP A 201 13.95 33.98 -6.31
CA ASP A 201 13.55 33.55 -4.98
C ASP A 201 12.03 33.32 -4.86
N ALA A 202 11.27 33.65 -5.90
CA ALA A 202 9.84 33.45 -5.95
C ALA A 202 9.42 32.00 -5.64
N SER A 203 8.14 31.86 -5.29
CA SER A 203 7.52 30.56 -5.02
C SER A 203 7.71 29.61 -6.19
N ARG A 204 8.15 28.37 -5.91
CA ARG A 204 8.55 27.42 -6.96
C ARG A 204 8.40 25.96 -6.56
N PRO A 205 8.11 25.05 -7.52
CA PRO A 205 7.98 23.63 -7.23
C PRO A 205 9.27 23.03 -6.64
N THR A 206 9.11 22.12 -5.69
CA THR A 206 10.24 21.38 -5.10
C THR A 206 10.05 19.88 -5.19
N THR A 207 8.85 19.39 -5.46
CA THR A 207 8.58 17.95 -5.58
C THR A 207 7.47 17.73 -6.58
N TRP A 208 7.65 16.76 -7.47
CA TRP A 208 6.68 16.43 -8.51
C TRP A 208 6.74 14.96 -8.89
N TYR A 209 5.72 14.53 -9.60
CA TYR A 209 5.66 13.19 -10.18
C TYR A 209 5.00 13.24 -11.56
N LYS A 210 5.16 12.16 -12.32
CA LYS A 210 4.49 11.93 -13.60
C LYS A 210 4.59 10.48 -14.03
N GLU A 211 3.65 10.05 -14.87
CA GLU A 211 3.90 8.91 -15.75
C GLU A 211 4.74 9.41 -16.93
N TYR A 212 5.80 8.68 -17.28
CA TYR A 212 6.74 9.12 -18.30
C TYR A 212 7.28 7.91 -19.06
N ASP A 213 7.08 7.93 -20.39
CA ASP A 213 7.61 6.95 -21.33
C ASP A 213 7.40 5.51 -20.87
N GLY A 214 6.16 5.17 -20.47
CA GLY A 214 5.75 3.83 -20.02
C GLY A 214 5.96 3.54 -18.52
N GLY A 215 6.79 4.32 -17.82
CA GLY A 215 7.09 4.16 -16.40
C GLY A 215 6.51 5.27 -15.52
N ARG A 216 6.89 5.23 -14.24
CA ARG A 216 6.50 6.23 -13.24
C ARG A 216 7.73 6.92 -12.67
N SER A 217 7.73 8.25 -12.71
CA SER A 217 8.83 9.09 -12.24
C SER A 217 8.38 9.99 -11.10
N PHE A 218 9.15 9.99 -10.02
CA PHE A 218 9.05 10.94 -8.92
C PHE A 218 10.37 11.68 -8.77
N TYR A 219 10.29 12.97 -8.45
CA TYR A 219 11.46 13.77 -8.08
C TYR A 219 11.16 14.66 -6.88
N THR A 220 12.15 14.82 -6.02
CA THR A 220 12.17 15.87 -4.99
C THR A 220 13.51 16.59 -5.00
N ALA A 221 13.48 17.93 -4.99
CA ALA A 221 14.65 18.79 -4.79
C ALA A 221 15.13 18.80 -3.34
N LEU A 222 14.39 18.14 -2.45
CA LEU A 222 14.76 17.99 -1.05
C LEU A 222 15.83 16.91 -0.85
N GLY A 223 16.55 16.99 0.26
CA GLY A 223 17.46 15.94 0.71
C GLY A 223 18.94 16.29 0.61
N HIS A 224 19.30 17.59 0.65
CA HIS A 224 20.69 18.02 0.82
C HIS A 224 21.26 17.59 2.18
N ASN A 225 20.45 17.72 3.23
CA ASN A 225 20.89 17.52 4.61
C ASN A 225 20.82 16.03 4.99
N SER A 226 21.91 15.48 5.52
CA SER A 226 21.93 14.09 6.02
C SER A 226 20.89 13.83 7.12
N SER A 227 20.57 14.86 7.92
CA SER A 227 19.56 14.78 8.98
C SER A 227 18.14 14.50 8.45
N ASP A 228 17.84 14.85 7.18
CA ASP A 228 16.54 14.52 6.58
C ASP A 228 16.31 13.01 6.52
N TYR A 229 17.37 12.24 6.27
CA TYR A 229 17.31 10.79 6.16
C TYR A 229 17.34 10.09 7.52
N VAL A 230 17.77 10.79 8.59
CA VAL A 230 17.96 10.20 9.93
C VAL A 230 16.81 10.53 10.88
N SER A 231 16.36 11.79 10.92
CA SER A 231 15.41 12.26 11.94
C SER A 231 14.14 12.90 11.38
N ASN A 232 14.09 13.22 10.08
CA ASN A 232 12.93 13.85 9.47
C ASN A 232 11.89 12.82 9.00
N SER A 233 10.94 12.49 9.87
CA SER A 233 9.91 11.48 9.57
C SER A 233 9.04 11.82 8.34
N ASN A 234 8.83 13.11 8.04
CA ASN A 234 8.07 13.53 6.86
C ASN A 234 8.84 13.23 5.58
N PHE A 235 10.14 13.47 5.57
CA PHE A 235 11.01 13.15 4.43
C PHE A 235 11.12 11.63 4.22
N GLY A 236 11.36 10.86 5.29
CA GLY A 236 11.41 9.40 5.19
C GLY A 236 10.11 8.79 4.65
N LYS A 237 8.95 9.28 5.10
CA LYS A 237 7.63 8.86 4.58
C LYS A 237 7.40 9.28 3.13
N LEU A 238 7.84 10.49 2.74
CA LEU A 238 7.75 10.97 1.36
C LEU A 238 8.51 10.03 0.41
N ILE A 239 9.77 9.70 0.73
CA ILE A 239 10.59 8.80 -0.08
C ILE A 239 10.00 7.39 -0.12
N LYS A 240 9.55 6.87 1.03
CA LYS A 240 8.87 5.56 1.11
C LYS A 240 7.65 5.50 0.18
N ASN A 241 6.75 6.48 0.27
CA ASN A 241 5.53 6.49 -0.53
C ASN A 241 5.82 6.72 -2.02
N ALA A 242 6.84 7.53 -2.35
CA ALA A 242 7.30 7.69 -3.73
C ALA A 242 7.85 6.37 -4.32
N ILE A 243 8.65 5.61 -3.57
CA ILE A 243 9.14 4.29 -3.98
C ILE A 243 7.97 3.34 -4.23
N LEU A 244 7.00 3.29 -3.32
CA LEU A 244 5.81 2.44 -3.48
C LEU A 244 5.02 2.84 -4.72
N TRP A 245 4.74 4.12 -4.92
CA TRP A 245 4.00 4.62 -6.08
C TRP A 245 4.70 4.34 -7.41
N THR A 246 6.01 4.64 -7.48
CA THR A 246 6.82 4.47 -8.71
C THR A 246 7.07 3.02 -9.04
N SER A 247 7.13 2.13 -8.05
CA SER A 247 7.30 0.70 -8.31
C SER A 247 6.18 0.14 -9.17
N ASN A 248 4.99 0.77 -9.11
CA ASN A 248 3.73 0.21 -9.60
C ASN A 248 3.55 -1.27 -9.21
N ALA A 249 4.30 -1.73 -8.20
CA ALA A 249 3.98 -2.92 -7.48
C ALA A 249 2.67 -2.54 -6.84
N THR A 250 1.61 -3.24 -7.21
CA THR A 250 0.45 -3.32 -6.34
C THR A 250 1.03 -3.56 -4.95
N THR A 251 0.96 -2.56 -4.08
CA THR A 251 1.07 -2.82 -2.67
C THR A 251 0.04 -3.91 -2.46
N SER A 252 0.48 -5.15 -2.28
CA SER A 252 -0.34 -6.15 -1.64
C SER A 252 -0.46 -5.71 -0.19
N THR A 253 -1.16 -4.58 0.03
CA THR A 253 -2.21 -4.56 1.01
C THR A 253 -3.11 -5.70 0.59
N THR A 254 -2.86 -6.89 1.13
CA THR A 254 -3.90 -7.89 1.23
C THR A 254 -5.03 -7.15 1.93
N THR A 255 -6.01 -6.70 1.15
CA THR A 255 -7.17 -5.99 1.65
C THR A 255 -7.76 -6.93 2.68
N ILE A 256 -7.76 -6.54 3.95
CA ILE A 256 -8.46 -7.29 4.98
C ILE A 256 -9.85 -7.56 4.38
N PRO A 257 -10.31 -8.82 4.27
CA PRO A 257 -11.52 -9.15 3.53
C PRO A 257 -12.76 -8.81 4.36
N LEU A 258 -12.86 -7.56 4.82
CA LEU A 258 -13.94 -7.01 5.63
C LEU A 258 -15.28 -7.24 4.92
N GLY A 259 -16.25 -7.70 5.69
CA GLY A 259 -17.57 -8.10 5.20
C GLY A 259 -17.60 -9.43 4.43
N SER A 260 -16.45 -10.04 4.15
CA SER A 260 -16.41 -11.32 3.43
C SER A 260 -16.50 -12.51 4.36
N ILE A 261 -17.05 -13.62 3.84
CA ILE A 261 -17.00 -14.93 4.49
C ILE A 261 -15.77 -15.67 3.97
N ILE A 262 -14.87 -15.99 4.89
CA ILE A 262 -13.62 -16.69 4.60
C ILE A 262 -13.58 -18.05 5.29
N SER A 263 -12.86 -18.98 4.67
CA SER A 263 -12.32 -20.17 5.35
C SER A 263 -10.88 -19.89 5.74
N ILE A 264 -10.48 -20.24 6.96
CA ILE A 264 -9.12 -20.03 7.47
C ILE A 264 -8.43 -21.38 7.60
N LYS A 265 -7.23 -21.53 7.03
CA LYS A 265 -6.43 -22.75 7.04
C LYS A 265 -5.11 -22.50 7.78
N GLY A 266 -4.79 -23.33 8.77
CA GLY A 266 -3.53 -23.25 9.50
C GLY A 266 -2.36 -23.82 8.71
N SER A 267 -1.15 -23.55 9.18
CA SER A 267 0.10 -24.11 8.64
C SER A 267 0.22 -25.64 8.75
N ASN A 268 -0.69 -26.28 9.50
CA ASN A 268 -0.86 -27.73 9.53
C ASN A 268 -1.73 -28.28 8.37
N GLU A 269 -2.05 -27.44 7.38
CA GLU A 269 -2.90 -27.76 6.24
C GLU A 269 -4.34 -28.19 6.62
N LYS A 270 -4.81 -27.77 7.81
CA LYS A 270 -6.18 -28.01 8.27
C LYS A 270 -6.95 -26.70 8.43
N PHE A 271 -8.28 -26.75 8.29
CA PHE A 271 -9.15 -25.61 8.49
C PHE A 271 -9.49 -25.40 9.96
N ILE A 272 -9.61 -24.13 10.36
CA ILE A 272 -10.13 -23.71 11.66
C ILE A 272 -11.64 -23.98 11.68
N SER A 273 -12.12 -24.69 12.69
CA SER A 273 -13.53 -24.88 12.98
C SER A 273 -13.95 -24.07 14.19
N SER A 274 -15.07 -23.35 14.06
CA SER A 274 -15.76 -22.71 15.18
C SER A 274 -16.38 -23.73 16.14
N GLU A 275 -16.48 -25.00 15.72
CA GLU A 275 -17.19 -26.07 16.44
C GLU A 275 -18.63 -25.69 16.78
N ASN A 276 -19.23 -24.82 15.95
CA ASN A 276 -20.54 -24.21 16.13
C ASN A 276 -20.70 -23.49 17.49
N GLY A 277 -19.61 -23.17 18.19
CA GLY A 277 -19.61 -22.62 19.54
C GLY A 277 -20.03 -23.59 20.64
N THR A 278 -20.07 -24.91 20.36
CA THR A 278 -20.44 -25.93 21.36
C THR A 278 -19.26 -26.38 22.23
N LYS A 279 -18.04 -26.16 21.74
CA LYS A 279 -16.77 -26.42 22.44
C LYS A 279 -15.70 -25.45 21.94
N SER A 280 -14.49 -25.58 22.50
CA SER A 280 -13.33 -24.81 22.05
C SER A 280 -13.04 -25.05 20.57
N MET A 281 -12.59 -24.00 19.88
CA MET A 281 -12.23 -24.03 18.47
C MET A 281 -11.04 -24.96 18.23
N THR A 282 -10.96 -25.51 17.03
CA THR A 282 -9.86 -26.41 16.63
C THR A 282 -9.37 -26.09 15.22
N CYS A 283 -8.12 -26.37 14.89
CA CYS A 283 -7.58 -26.29 13.53
C CYS A 283 -7.20 -27.68 13.03
N ASN A 284 -8.19 -28.51 12.71
CA ASN A 284 -7.96 -29.93 12.41
C ASN A 284 -8.84 -30.50 11.27
N ARG A 285 -9.60 -29.65 10.56
CA ARG A 285 -10.51 -30.09 9.51
C ARG A 285 -9.84 -30.22 8.14
N ASP A 286 -10.11 -31.31 7.44
CA ASP A 286 -9.58 -31.57 6.08
C ASP A 286 -10.28 -30.76 4.98
N ALA A 287 -11.51 -30.32 5.22
CA ALA A 287 -12.31 -29.56 4.28
C ALA A 287 -13.03 -28.40 4.97
N SER A 288 -13.31 -27.34 4.22
CA SER A 288 -14.12 -26.23 4.70
C SER A 288 -15.61 -26.55 4.54
N GLY A 289 -16.27 -26.80 5.67
CA GLY A 289 -17.72 -26.93 5.79
C GLY A 289 -18.36 -25.65 6.34
N LEU A 290 -19.54 -25.78 6.94
CA LEU A 290 -20.25 -24.62 7.53
C LEU A 290 -19.52 -24.06 8.75
N TRP A 291 -18.93 -24.90 9.60
CA TRP A 291 -18.32 -24.47 10.85
C TRP A 291 -16.93 -23.85 10.66
N GLU A 292 -16.34 -24.01 9.48
CA GLU A 292 -15.03 -23.49 9.11
C GLU A 292 -15.13 -22.12 8.39
N LYS A 293 -16.33 -21.54 8.35
CA LYS A 293 -16.61 -20.25 7.73
C LYS A 293 -16.75 -19.14 8.76
N PHE A 294 -16.06 -18.04 8.51
CA PHE A 294 -16.03 -16.87 9.38
C PHE A 294 -16.28 -15.61 8.55
N THR A 295 -17.20 -14.77 9.03
CA THR A 295 -17.35 -13.41 8.52
C THR A 295 -16.27 -12.55 9.17
N VAL A 296 -15.51 -11.81 8.37
CA VAL A 296 -14.55 -10.82 8.87
C VAL A 296 -15.29 -9.51 9.10
N VAL A 297 -15.40 -9.10 10.36
CA VAL A 297 -16.14 -7.90 10.78
C VAL A 297 -15.12 -6.81 11.10
N ASP A 298 -15.35 -5.59 10.61
CA ASP A 298 -14.60 -4.42 11.08
C ASP A 298 -14.99 -4.16 12.53
N ALA A 299 -14.03 -4.21 13.46
CA ALA A 299 -14.28 -4.02 14.89
C ALA A 299 -13.92 -2.61 15.38
N GLY A 300 -13.61 -1.70 14.46
CA GLY A 300 -13.18 -0.33 14.72
C GLY A 300 -11.72 -0.24 15.20
N GLY A 301 -11.13 0.96 15.06
CA GLY A 301 -9.76 1.23 15.51
C GLY A 301 -8.68 0.42 14.79
N GLY A 302 -8.93 0.03 13.54
CA GLY A 302 -8.02 -0.77 12.71
C GLY A 302 -7.99 -2.27 13.08
N LYS A 303 -8.90 -2.73 13.93
CA LYS A 303 -8.99 -4.14 14.37
C LYS A 303 -10.14 -4.85 13.67
N ILE A 304 -10.04 -6.18 13.63
CA ILE A 304 -11.10 -7.05 13.12
C ILE A 304 -11.72 -7.88 14.24
N ALA A 305 -12.91 -8.41 13.97
CA ALA A 305 -13.50 -9.52 14.70
C ALA A 305 -13.87 -10.64 13.73
N LEU A 306 -13.87 -11.88 14.20
CA LEU A 306 -14.31 -13.04 13.42
C LEU A 306 -15.66 -13.50 13.95
N LYS A 307 -16.67 -13.56 13.09
CA LYS A 307 -18.01 -14.06 13.42
C LYS A 307 -18.22 -15.41 12.77
N GLY A 308 -18.40 -16.46 13.56
CA GLY A 308 -18.68 -17.80 13.06
C GLY A 308 -20.05 -17.90 12.39
N ASN A 309 -20.27 -18.98 11.66
CA ASN A 309 -21.54 -19.28 10.99
C ASN A 309 -22.74 -19.39 11.96
N ASN A 310 -22.50 -19.63 13.24
CA ASN A 310 -23.49 -19.64 14.31
C ASN A 310 -23.94 -18.23 14.76
N GLY A 311 -23.44 -17.19 14.10
CA GLY A 311 -23.76 -15.79 14.40
C GLY A 311 -23.02 -15.22 15.61
N LYS A 312 -22.11 -15.97 16.23
CA LYS A 312 -21.36 -15.57 17.43
C LYS A 312 -19.92 -15.18 17.08
N TYR A 313 -19.29 -14.41 17.96
CA TYR A 313 -17.94 -13.91 17.78
C TYR A 313 -16.90 -14.80 18.46
N VAL A 314 -15.73 -14.87 17.82
CA VAL A 314 -14.55 -15.56 18.30
C VAL A 314 -13.88 -14.75 19.41
N SER A 315 -13.64 -15.38 20.55
CA SER A 315 -12.89 -14.84 21.67
C SER A 315 -11.50 -15.48 21.75
N SER A 316 -10.48 -14.65 21.92
CA SER A 316 -9.12 -15.07 22.24
C SER A 316 -9.01 -15.72 23.63
N GLU A 317 -10.03 -15.56 24.48
CA GLU A 317 -10.02 -15.95 25.90
C GLU A 317 -8.76 -15.43 26.63
N ASN A 318 -8.29 -14.26 26.18
CA ASN A 318 -7.06 -13.60 26.63
C ASN A 318 -5.78 -14.47 26.53
N GLY A 319 -5.82 -15.58 25.77
CA GLY A 319 -4.74 -16.55 25.67
C GLY A 319 -4.58 -17.49 26.85
N THR A 320 -5.51 -17.48 27.82
CA THR A 320 -5.45 -18.33 29.03
C THR A 320 -5.96 -19.75 28.80
N LYS A 321 -6.78 -19.93 27.76
CA LYS A 321 -7.34 -21.21 27.32
C LYS A 321 -7.60 -21.15 25.81
N ALA A 322 -8.01 -22.28 25.25
CA ALA A 322 -8.35 -22.37 23.83
C ALA A 322 -9.49 -21.40 23.47
N MET A 323 -9.40 -20.84 22.27
CA MET A 323 -10.35 -19.86 21.75
C MET A 323 -11.75 -20.44 21.61
N THR A 324 -12.78 -19.61 21.77
CA THR A 324 -14.19 -20.03 21.67
C THR A 324 -14.98 -19.13 20.73
N CYS A 325 -16.00 -19.67 20.06
CA CYS A 325 -16.89 -18.91 19.18
C CYS A 325 -18.30 -18.79 19.80
N THR A 326 -18.38 -18.13 20.95
CA THR A 326 -19.56 -18.15 21.84
C THR A 326 -20.14 -16.78 22.18
N ARG A 327 -19.47 -15.69 21.82
CA ARG A 327 -19.82 -14.34 22.27
C ARG A 327 -20.89 -13.69 21.39
N THR A 328 -21.85 -13.01 22.00
CA THR A 328 -22.91 -12.28 21.29
C THR A 328 -22.80 -10.80 21.61
N PHE A 329 -22.89 -9.96 20.58
CA PHE A 329 -22.90 -8.51 20.70
C PHE A 329 -23.98 -7.94 19.80
N ASN A 330 -24.68 -6.92 20.27
CA ASN A 330 -25.76 -6.26 19.53
C ASN A 330 -25.22 -5.21 18.55
N THR A 331 -24.06 -4.62 18.85
CA THR A 331 -23.41 -3.61 18.01
C THR A 331 -21.91 -3.84 17.95
N VAL A 332 -21.29 -3.36 16.88
CA VAL A 332 -19.84 -3.45 16.67
C VAL A 332 -19.05 -2.71 17.76
N SER A 333 -19.60 -1.59 18.24
CA SER A 333 -19.00 -0.79 19.34
C SER A 333 -19.00 -1.52 20.68
N SER A 334 -19.88 -2.50 20.87
CA SER A 334 -19.96 -3.31 22.10
C SER A 334 -19.04 -4.53 22.11
N ILE A 335 -18.35 -4.83 21.00
CA ILE A 335 -17.41 -5.96 20.91
C ILE A 335 -16.27 -5.76 21.93
N GLY A 336 -16.10 -6.75 22.80
CA GLY A 336 -15.09 -6.76 23.85
C GLY A 336 -13.66 -6.86 23.31
N SER A 337 -12.68 -6.47 24.14
CA SER A 337 -11.26 -6.48 23.73
C SER A 337 -10.76 -7.87 23.33
N TRP A 338 -11.28 -8.93 23.97
CA TRP A 338 -10.86 -10.30 23.69
C TRP A 338 -11.36 -10.85 22.36
N GLU A 339 -12.37 -10.21 21.75
CA GLU A 339 -12.93 -10.57 20.45
C GLU A 339 -12.39 -9.72 19.31
N LYS A 340 -11.48 -8.78 19.62
CA LYS A 340 -10.78 -7.95 18.63
C LYS A 340 -9.38 -8.48 18.39
N PHE A 341 -9.00 -8.53 17.12
CA PHE A 341 -7.69 -9.00 16.67
C PHE A 341 -7.05 -7.97 15.74
N ASP A 342 -5.73 -7.82 15.85
CA ASP A 342 -4.96 -7.21 14.78
C ASP A 342 -4.77 -8.24 13.66
N TRP A 343 -5.12 -7.84 12.44
CA TRP A 343 -4.78 -8.59 11.24
C TRP A 343 -3.33 -8.27 10.86
N VAL A 344 -2.43 -9.18 11.20
CA VAL A 344 -1.00 -9.00 10.91
C VAL A 344 -0.70 -9.67 9.58
N ASN A 345 -0.48 -8.86 8.55
CA ASN A 345 -0.13 -9.36 7.22
C ASN A 345 1.20 -10.13 7.27
N VAL A 346 1.21 -11.33 6.69
CA VAL A 346 2.40 -12.17 6.57
C VAL A 346 2.84 -12.24 5.10
N SER A 347 1.92 -12.53 4.19
CA SER A 347 2.11 -12.51 2.73
C SER A 347 0.76 -12.35 2.02
N ASN A 348 0.75 -12.38 0.68
CA ASN A 348 -0.48 -12.22 -0.12
C ASN A 348 -1.59 -13.24 0.22
N GLU A 349 -1.20 -14.45 0.65
CA GLU A 349 -2.13 -15.54 0.97
C GLU A 349 -2.16 -15.88 2.46
N LYS A 350 -1.30 -15.26 3.28
CA LYS A 350 -1.13 -15.59 4.69
C LYS A 350 -1.23 -14.38 5.60
N PHE A 351 -1.80 -14.60 6.78
CA PHE A 351 -1.92 -13.62 7.85
C PHE A 351 -1.68 -14.29 9.20
N ALA A 352 -1.47 -13.48 10.22
CA ALA A 352 -1.47 -13.89 11.61
C ALA A 352 -2.52 -13.08 12.36
N LEU A 353 -3.13 -13.69 13.37
CA LEU A 353 -4.04 -13.02 14.28
C LEU A 353 -3.30 -12.70 15.57
N LYS A 354 -3.37 -11.44 15.99
CA LYS A 354 -2.82 -11.01 17.29
C LYS A 354 -3.95 -10.50 18.17
N GLY A 355 -4.11 -11.11 19.34
CA GLY A 355 -5.14 -10.72 20.30
C GLY A 355 -4.79 -9.44 21.05
N SER A 356 -5.76 -8.91 21.80
CA SER A 356 -5.57 -7.70 22.64
C SER A 356 -4.51 -7.84 23.72
N ASN A 357 -4.12 -9.06 24.08
CA ASN A 357 -3.02 -9.34 25.00
C ASN A 357 -1.63 -9.18 24.36
N GLY A 358 -1.55 -8.77 23.09
CA GLY A 358 -0.31 -8.57 22.35
C GLY A 358 0.35 -9.86 21.89
N LYS A 359 -0.33 -11.01 21.98
CA LYS A 359 0.18 -12.33 21.60
C LYS A 359 -0.52 -12.86 20.36
N TYR A 360 0.14 -13.76 19.64
CA TYR A 360 -0.35 -14.37 18.42
C TYR A 360 -1.17 -15.64 18.70
N VAL A 361 -2.14 -15.89 17.83
CA VAL A 361 -2.92 -17.13 17.75
C VAL A 361 -2.13 -18.19 17.01
N SER A 362 -2.00 -19.40 17.57
CA SER A 362 -1.42 -20.56 16.90
C SER A 362 -2.48 -21.54 16.38
N VAL A 363 -2.06 -22.52 15.57
CA VAL A 363 -2.89 -23.65 15.10
C VAL A 363 -3.48 -24.50 16.23
N ASP A 364 -2.95 -24.41 17.45
CA ASP A 364 -3.55 -25.02 18.65
C ASP A 364 -4.78 -24.25 19.17
N MET A 365 -5.17 -23.18 18.46
CA MET A 365 -6.23 -22.24 18.84
C MET A 365 -5.99 -21.60 20.20
N LEU A 366 -4.72 -21.28 20.50
CA LEU A 366 -4.28 -20.55 21.69
C LEU A 366 -3.67 -19.20 21.31
N CYS A 367 -4.12 -18.13 21.96
CA CYS A 367 -3.61 -16.76 21.75
C CYS A 367 -2.48 -16.40 22.74
N ASN A 368 -1.42 -17.22 22.80
CA ASN A 368 -0.41 -17.14 23.87
C ASN A 368 1.04 -17.01 23.39
N LYS A 369 1.27 -16.87 22.08
CA LYS A 369 2.62 -16.84 21.50
C LYS A 369 3.16 -15.42 21.41
N ILE A 370 4.35 -15.17 21.96
CA ILE A 370 4.97 -13.84 21.96
C ILE A 370 5.60 -13.53 20.60
N THR A 371 6.24 -14.53 20.00
CA THR A 371 6.90 -14.42 18.71
C THR A 371 6.09 -15.19 17.67
N LYS A 372 5.95 -14.60 16.48
CA LYS A 372 5.34 -15.27 15.33
C LYS A 372 6.33 -16.26 14.73
N THR A 373 5.93 -17.51 14.63
CA THR A 373 6.59 -18.58 13.88
C THR A 373 5.60 -19.17 12.87
N THR A 374 5.93 -20.29 12.23
CA THR A 374 5.05 -20.93 11.25
C THR A 374 3.71 -21.40 11.84
N THR A 375 3.64 -21.73 13.13
CA THR A 375 2.39 -22.18 13.79
C THR A 375 1.37 -21.07 13.99
N GLU A 376 1.74 -19.80 13.81
CA GLU A 376 0.86 -18.63 13.97
C GLU A 376 0.42 -18.03 12.63
N GLU A 377 0.80 -18.67 11.52
CA GLU A 377 0.46 -18.24 10.17
C GLU A 377 -0.70 -19.05 9.62
N PHE A 378 -1.68 -18.34 9.07
CA PHE A 378 -2.90 -18.89 8.50
C PHE A 378 -3.04 -18.40 7.06
N SER A 379 -3.53 -19.25 6.16
CA SER A 379 -4.06 -18.80 4.89
C SER A 379 -5.57 -18.64 4.94
N TRP A 380 -6.11 -17.87 4.00
CA TRP A 380 -7.55 -17.70 3.88
C TRP A 380 -7.98 -17.77 2.42
N ASN A 381 -9.21 -18.25 2.22
CA ASN A 381 -9.88 -18.19 0.93
C ASN A 381 -11.26 -17.61 1.13
N THR A 382 -11.68 -16.73 0.23
CA THR A 382 -13.09 -16.39 0.08
C THR A 382 -13.81 -17.63 -0.44
N THR A 383 -14.76 -18.14 0.33
CA THR A 383 -15.63 -19.21 -0.16
C THR A 383 -16.61 -18.59 -1.14
N SER A 384 -16.23 -18.56 -2.43
CA SER A 384 -17.00 -18.19 -3.63
C SER A 384 -17.93 -16.98 -3.46
N ASN A 385 -17.60 -15.84 -4.09
CA ASN A 385 -18.50 -14.70 -4.35
C ASN A 385 -19.81 -14.80 -3.59
N ALA A 386 -19.84 -14.37 -2.32
CA ALA A 386 -21.10 -14.16 -1.66
C ALA A 386 -21.85 -13.20 -2.58
N ARG A 387 -22.85 -13.72 -3.31
CA ARG A 387 -23.75 -12.89 -4.08
C ARG A 387 -24.26 -11.92 -3.04
N LEU A 388 -24.13 -10.62 -3.30
CA LEU A 388 -24.64 -9.56 -2.44
C LEU A 388 -26.11 -9.81 -1.99
N ASN A 389 -26.83 -10.69 -2.69
CA ASN A 389 -28.10 -11.30 -2.32
C ASN A 389 -28.24 -11.78 -0.86
N ASP A 390 -27.14 -12.12 -0.18
CA ASP A 390 -27.16 -12.60 1.22
C ASP A 390 -26.83 -11.49 2.25
N LEU A 391 -26.61 -10.25 1.81
CA LEU A 391 -26.42 -9.09 2.67
C LEU A 391 -27.74 -8.34 2.88
N GLU A 392 -28.63 -8.92 3.68
CA GLU A 392 -29.64 -8.14 4.40
C GLU A 392 -29.26 -8.13 5.89
N THR A 393 -28.62 -7.05 6.34
CA THR A 393 -28.38 -6.82 7.76
C THR A 393 -29.60 -6.18 8.41
N ALA A 394 -30.11 -6.81 9.47
CA ALA A 394 -31.16 -6.26 10.33
C ALA A 394 -30.60 -5.11 11.19
N ASN A 395 -30.83 -3.87 10.74
CA ASN A 395 -31.29 -2.75 11.56
C ASN A 395 -31.61 -1.57 10.64
N PHE A 396 -32.91 -1.39 10.42
CA PHE A 396 -33.54 -0.36 9.63
C PHE A 396 -33.96 0.77 10.54
N GLU A 397 -33.57 2.01 10.23
CA GLU A 397 -34.49 3.15 10.40
C GLU A 397 -34.46 4.16 9.24
N ASP A 398 -33.38 4.33 8.45
CA ASP A 398 -33.31 5.49 7.53
C ASP A 398 -33.14 5.24 6.02
N ILE A 399 -32.98 4.00 5.54
CA ILE A 399 -32.76 3.74 4.10
C ILE A 399 -33.90 2.94 3.49
N THR A 400 -34.70 3.60 2.64
CA THR A 400 -35.76 3.00 1.85
C THR A 400 -35.45 3.18 0.36
N VAL A 401 -35.79 2.19 -0.46
CA VAL A 401 -35.62 2.26 -1.91
C VAL A 401 -36.95 1.92 -2.57
N TYR A 402 -37.50 2.87 -3.34
CA TYR A 402 -38.79 2.71 -4.00
C TYR A 402 -38.87 3.47 -5.33
N PRO A 403 -39.57 2.94 -6.35
CA PRO A 403 -40.11 1.59 -6.40
C PRO A 403 -38.98 0.55 -6.52
N ASN A 404 -39.20 -0.64 -5.96
CA ASN A 404 -38.31 -1.78 -6.10
C ASN A 404 -39.19 -3.04 -6.14
N PRO A 405 -39.32 -3.74 -7.29
CA PRO A 405 -38.56 -3.56 -8.54
C PRO A 405 -38.88 -2.27 -9.33
N SER A 406 -37.99 -1.83 -10.23
CA SER A 406 -38.18 -0.68 -11.14
C SER A 406 -37.43 -0.87 -12.47
N SER A 407 -37.86 -0.22 -13.55
CA SER A 407 -37.20 -0.26 -14.88
C SER A 407 -36.57 1.07 -15.30
N GLU A 408 -36.92 2.18 -14.65
CA GLU A 408 -36.51 3.52 -15.10
C GLU A 408 -35.80 4.29 -13.99
N ARG A 409 -36.44 4.44 -12.82
CA ARG A 409 -35.90 5.25 -11.72
C ARG A 409 -36.18 4.61 -10.37
N ILE A 410 -35.27 4.84 -9.43
CA ILE A 410 -35.46 4.50 -8.01
C ILE A 410 -35.22 5.72 -7.16
N SER A 411 -36.01 5.88 -6.10
CA SER A 411 -35.83 6.89 -5.07
C SER A 411 -35.29 6.24 -3.81
N ILE A 412 -34.21 6.79 -3.30
CA ILE A 412 -33.46 6.26 -2.16
C ILE A 412 -33.52 7.28 -1.04
N ASN A 413 -34.17 6.95 0.07
CA ASN A 413 -34.01 7.70 1.31
C ASN A 413 -32.62 7.38 1.89
N ALA A 414 -31.78 8.38 2.13
CA ALA A 414 -30.43 8.22 2.63
C ALA A 414 -30.03 9.47 3.44
N PRO A 415 -29.24 9.33 4.52
CA PRO A 415 -28.80 10.48 5.31
C PRO A 415 -28.09 11.56 4.47
N VAL A 416 -28.23 12.83 4.87
CA VAL A 416 -27.42 13.92 4.27
C VAL A 416 -25.92 13.68 4.51
N ASN A 417 -25.09 14.12 3.58
CA ASN A 417 -23.64 13.87 3.53
C ASN A 417 -23.23 12.39 3.34
N SER A 418 -24.13 11.55 2.83
CA SER A 418 -23.81 10.17 2.44
C SER A 418 -23.29 10.06 0.99
N SER A 419 -22.62 8.97 0.65
CA SER A 419 -22.44 8.51 -0.74
C SER A 419 -23.41 7.37 -1.04
N ILE A 420 -24.01 7.37 -2.23
CA ILE A 420 -24.91 6.30 -2.71
C ILE A 420 -24.28 5.69 -3.96
N ALA A 421 -24.09 4.37 -3.97
CA ALA A 421 -23.63 3.63 -5.13
C ALA A 421 -24.60 2.48 -5.47
N ILE A 422 -24.80 2.22 -6.77
CA ILE A 422 -25.47 1.02 -7.26
C ILE A 422 -24.38 0.05 -7.69
N LEU A 423 -24.44 -1.15 -7.14
CA LEU A 423 -23.49 -2.22 -7.39
C LEU A 423 -24.14 -3.33 -8.20
N ASP A 424 -23.43 -3.86 -9.20
CA ASP A 424 -23.80 -5.13 -9.82
C ASP A 424 -23.64 -6.30 -8.84
N VAL A 425 -24.08 -7.51 -9.22
CA VAL A 425 -23.97 -8.72 -8.37
C VAL A 425 -22.53 -9.12 -8.01
N THR A 426 -21.52 -8.55 -8.69
CA THR A 426 -20.09 -8.80 -8.43
C THR A 426 -19.45 -7.71 -7.58
N GLY A 427 -20.19 -6.66 -7.21
CA GLY A 427 -19.72 -5.56 -6.36
C GLY A 427 -19.13 -4.38 -7.11
N ASN A 428 -19.16 -4.37 -8.45
CA ASN A 428 -18.68 -3.22 -9.22
C ASN A 428 -19.71 -2.09 -9.15
N ILE A 429 -19.21 -0.86 -8.98
CA ILE A 429 -20.04 0.34 -9.04
C ILE A 429 -20.48 0.56 -10.49
N VAL A 430 -21.79 0.50 -10.73
CA VAL A 430 -22.39 0.82 -12.04
C VAL A 430 -22.95 2.24 -12.09
N LEU A 431 -23.35 2.79 -10.94
CA LEU A 431 -23.81 4.17 -10.79
C LEU A 431 -23.38 4.69 -9.42
N GLU A 432 -23.02 5.97 -9.32
CA GLU A 432 -22.70 6.62 -8.05
C GLU A 432 -23.29 8.03 -7.99
N LYS A 433 -23.71 8.45 -6.79
CA LYS A 433 -24.19 9.79 -6.50
C LYS A 433 -23.75 10.22 -5.11
N LYS A 434 -23.08 11.38 -5.02
CA LYS A 434 -22.84 12.05 -3.73
C LYS A 434 -24.12 12.72 -3.25
N ASN A 435 -24.51 12.46 -2.02
CA ASN A 435 -25.68 13.05 -1.39
C ASN A 435 -25.27 14.10 -0.36
N THR A 436 -25.26 15.37 -0.73
CA THR A 436 -24.80 16.46 0.14
C THR A 436 -25.91 17.23 0.83
N THR A 437 -27.15 17.21 0.31
CA THR A 437 -28.19 18.17 0.74
C THR A 437 -29.60 17.59 0.86
N ASN A 438 -29.89 16.39 0.35
CA ASN A 438 -31.27 15.88 0.29
C ASN A 438 -31.38 14.45 0.83
N ILE A 439 -32.33 14.18 1.71
CA ILE A 439 -32.54 12.81 2.21
C ILE A 439 -33.11 11.89 1.13
N LEU A 440 -33.90 12.39 0.17
CA LEU A 440 -34.50 11.58 -0.89
C LEU A 440 -33.78 11.76 -2.23
N ASN A 441 -33.18 10.70 -2.74
CA ASN A 441 -32.36 10.72 -3.95
C ASN A 441 -32.96 9.88 -5.06
N THR A 442 -33.42 10.53 -6.12
CA THR A 442 -33.81 9.83 -7.35
C THR A 442 -32.58 9.53 -8.20
N ILE A 443 -32.43 8.26 -8.60
CA ILE A 443 -31.39 7.74 -9.50
C ILE A 443 -32.08 7.15 -10.73
N ASP A 444 -31.58 7.51 -11.90
CA ASP A 444 -31.97 6.90 -13.18
C ASP A 444 -31.20 5.59 -13.37
N ILE A 445 -31.94 4.51 -13.58
CA ILE A 445 -31.44 3.15 -13.75
C ILE A 445 -31.81 2.56 -15.13
N SER A 446 -32.43 3.35 -16.01
CA SER A 446 -32.92 2.91 -17.32
C SER A 446 -31.81 2.39 -18.25
N SER A 447 -30.56 2.82 -18.04
CA SER A 447 -29.39 2.38 -18.80
C SER A 447 -28.83 1.02 -18.34
N GLN A 448 -29.32 0.49 -17.22
CA GLN A 448 -28.83 -0.76 -16.64
C GLN A 448 -29.58 -1.95 -17.20
N LYS A 449 -28.88 -3.08 -17.35
CA LYS A 449 -29.51 -4.32 -17.80
C LYS A 449 -30.49 -4.85 -16.75
N PRO A 450 -31.58 -5.52 -17.14
CA PRO A 450 -32.43 -6.24 -16.21
C PRO A 450 -31.63 -7.20 -15.34
N GLY A 451 -31.83 -7.16 -14.04
CA GLY A 451 -31.02 -7.94 -13.11
C GLY A 451 -31.15 -7.51 -11.65
N ILE A 452 -30.39 -8.20 -10.80
CA ILE A 452 -30.30 -7.89 -9.38
C ILE A 452 -29.11 -6.95 -9.14
N TYR A 453 -29.33 -5.91 -8.35
CA TYR A 453 -28.32 -4.94 -7.97
C TYR A 453 -28.41 -4.63 -6.48
N HIS A 454 -27.42 -3.92 -5.95
CA HIS A 454 -27.42 -3.47 -4.56
C HIS A 454 -27.16 -1.98 -4.46
N VAL A 455 -28.00 -1.28 -3.71
CA VAL A 455 -27.75 0.08 -3.27
C VAL A 455 -26.81 0.00 -2.07
N LYS A 456 -25.63 0.61 -2.18
CA LYS A 456 -24.71 0.86 -1.07
C LYS A 456 -24.85 2.31 -0.64
N VAL A 457 -25.10 2.57 0.63
CA VAL A 457 -25.10 3.92 1.23
C VAL A 457 -24.00 4.01 2.27
N THR A 458 -23.08 4.95 2.10
CA THR A 458 -21.97 5.22 3.03
C THR A 458 -22.17 6.57 3.69
N ASN A 459 -22.23 6.65 5.02
CA ASN A 459 -22.26 7.90 5.78
C ASN A 459 -21.19 7.85 6.88
N GLY A 460 -20.09 8.59 6.69
CA GLY A 460 -18.89 8.41 7.52
C GLY A 460 -18.40 6.96 7.46
N ASP A 461 -18.27 6.33 8.63
CA ASP A 461 -17.85 4.93 8.78
C ASP A 461 -19.00 3.92 8.64
N VAL A 462 -20.25 4.39 8.51
CA VAL A 462 -21.43 3.52 8.42
C VAL A 462 -21.71 3.18 6.97
N VAL A 463 -21.78 1.87 6.65
CA VAL A 463 -22.10 1.36 5.32
C VAL A 463 -23.34 0.47 5.38
N ASN A 464 -24.32 0.75 4.53
CA ASN A 464 -25.57 -0.01 4.40
C ASN A 464 -25.76 -0.56 2.99
N TYR A 465 -26.41 -1.71 2.88
CA TYR A 465 -26.76 -2.33 1.60
C TYR A 465 -28.27 -2.59 1.50
N LYS A 466 -28.87 -2.34 0.33
CA LYS A 466 -30.24 -2.76 0.02
C LYS A 466 -30.30 -3.38 -1.37
N LYS A 467 -30.82 -4.61 -1.45
CA LYS A 467 -31.07 -5.29 -2.71
C LYS A 467 -32.17 -4.56 -3.51
N ILE A 468 -31.92 -4.38 -4.80
CA ILE A 468 -32.90 -3.86 -5.76
C ILE A 468 -32.99 -4.77 -6.98
N ILE A 469 -34.13 -4.71 -7.66
CA ILE A 469 -34.41 -5.46 -8.89
C ILE A 469 -34.68 -4.45 -10.00
N ILE A 470 -33.83 -4.48 -11.02
CA ILE A 470 -34.02 -3.73 -12.26
C ILE A 470 -34.74 -4.64 -13.25
N LYS A 471 -35.88 -4.18 -13.78
CA LYS A 471 -36.74 -4.93 -14.70
C LYS A 471 -36.33 -4.79 -16.15
#